data_AF-A0A182Y4G7-F1
#
_entry.id   AF-A0A182Y4G7-F1
#
_cell.length_a   1.000
_cell.length_b   1.000
_cell.length_c   1.000
_cell.angle_alpha   90.00
_cell.angle_beta   90.00
_cell.angle_gamma   90.00
#
_symmetry.space_group_name_H-M   'P 1'
#
loop_
_entity.id
_entity.type
_entity.pdbx_description
1 polymer ?
#
loop_
_entity_poly.entity_id
_entity_poly.type
_entity_poly.pdbx_seq_one_letter_code
_entity_poly.pdbx_strand_id
1 'polypeptide(L)'
;MLWCFCTAESDDEFKSPMEDNELRFLTTNKGKQVLVHHGHVYRINRHRGRLRYWECVKRRTKLQCHTKLTTEYNRHKKHRLV
;
A
#
# COMPACT_ATOMS: atom_id res chain seq x y z
N MET A 1 38.06 -20.53 14.00
CA MET A 1 37.13 -21.57 13.52
C MET A 1 36.11 -20.93 12.61
N LEU A 2 36.51 -20.70 11.37
CA LEU A 2 35.61 -20.20 10.33
C LEU A 2 34.87 -21.41 9.76
N TRP A 3 33.64 -21.60 10.21
CA TRP A 3 32.71 -22.52 9.56
C TRP A 3 32.00 -21.72 8.47
N CYS A 4 32.57 -21.81 7.26
CA CYS A 4 31.79 -21.67 6.04
C CYS A 4 30.84 -22.87 5.97
N PHE A 5 29.54 -22.62 5.95
CA PHE A 5 28.56 -23.55 5.40
C PHE A 5 27.77 -22.80 4.33
N CYS A 6 28.14 -23.05 3.08
CA CYS A 6 27.23 -22.93 1.96
C CYS A 6 26.22 -24.07 2.09
N THR A 7 24.95 -23.75 2.35
CA THR A 7 23.85 -24.57 1.87
C THR A 7 23.06 -23.71 0.90
N ALA A 8 23.28 -23.99 -0.38
CA ALA A 8 22.32 -23.68 -1.41
C ALA A 8 21.05 -24.50 -1.10
N GLU A 9 20.00 -23.82 -0.65
CA GLU A 9 18.62 -24.27 -0.86
C GLU A 9 17.94 -23.18 -1.68
N SER A 10 17.77 -23.52 -2.95
CA SER A 10 16.97 -22.82 -3.92
C SER A 10 15.52 -22.84 -3.49
N ASP A 11 14.96 -21.67 -3.26
CA ASP A 11 13.61 -21.34 -3.72
C ASP A 11 13.68 -19.89 -4.22
N ASP A 12 14.08 -19.77 -5.49
CA ASP A 12 13.75 -18.63 -6.33
C ASP A 12 12.23 -18.42 -6.32
N GLU A 13 11.69 -17.78 -5.29
CA GLU A 13 10.39 -17.12 -5.42
C GLU A 13 10.61 -15.84 -6.23
N PHE A 14 10.81 -16.03 -7.53
CA PHE A 14 10.66 -15.00 -8.55
C PHE A 14 9.21 -14.50 -8.50
N LYS A 15 8.93 -13.58 -7.57
CA LYS A 15 7.65 -12.88 -7.48
C LYS A 15 7.69 -11.64 -8.36
N SER A 16 7.41 -11.83 -9.63
CA SER A 16 6.94 -10.78 -10.53
C SER A 16 5.88 -11.40 -11.43
N PRO A 17 4.72 -10.79 -11.71
CA PRO A 17 4.44 -9.34 -11.67
C PRO A 17 3.10 -8.96 -11.00
N MET A 18 3.07 -7.85 -10.25
CA MET A 18 1.88 -7.00 -10.08
C MET A 18 0.54 -7.64 -9.62
N GLU A 19 0.54 -8.74 -8.87
CA GLU A 19 -0.65 -9.22 -8.14
C GLU A 19 -0.50 -9.01 -6.64
N ASP A 20 -0.42 -7.74 -6.27
CA ASP A 20 -0.44 -7.35 -4.86
C ASP A 20 -1.53 -6.30 -4.69
N ASN A 21 -2.71 -6.78 -4.32
CA ASN A 21 -3.83 -5.99 -3.82
C ASN A 21 -3.50 -5.32 -2.46
N GLU A 22 -2.22 -5.15 -2.16
CA GLU A 22 -1.71 -4.66 -0.89
C GLU A 22 -1.93 -3.16 -0.75
N LEU A 23 -2.19 -2.78 0.49
CA LEU A 23 -2.32 -1.41 0.90
C LEU A 23 -0.94 -0.93 1.36
N ARG A 24 -0.28 -0.13 0.54
CA ARG A 24 1.03 0.43 0.89
C ARG A 24 0.87 1.88 1.34
N PHE A 25 1.24 2.15 2.59
CA PHE A 25 1.24 3.51 3.13
C PHE A 25 2.64 4.09 2.97
N LEU A 26 2.74 5.18 2.23
CA LEU A 26 4.00 5.89 1.98
C LEU A 26 3.92 7.30 2.54
N THR A 27 5.09 7.89 2.78
CA THR A 27 5.21 9.30 3.12
C THR A 27 5.93 10.01 1.98
N THR A 28 5.30 11.06 1.45
CA THR A 28 5.92 11.91 0.43
C THR A 28 7.08 12.71 1.00
N ASN A 29 7.99 13.21 0.16
CA ASN A 29 9.11 14.08 0.58
C ASN A 29 8.66 15.34 1.35
N LYS A 30 7.39 15.75 1.19
CA LYS A 30 6.77 16.87 1.92
C LYS A 30 6.13 16.45 3.25
N GLY A 31 6.39 15.24 3.72
CA GLY A 31 5.86 14.68 4.97
C GLY A 31 4.39 14.26 4.93
N LYS A 32 3.73 14.28 3.77
CA LYS A 32 2.30 13.88 3.67
C LYS A 32 2.17 12.38 3.44
N GLN A 33 1.29 11.74 4.21
CA GLN A 33 0.96 10.32 4.03
C GLN A 33 0.07 10.11 2.80
N VAL A 34 0.41 9.10 2.00
CA VAL A 34 -0.35 8.64 0.83
C VAL A 34 -0.56 7.14 0.92
N LEU A 35 -1.63 6.68 0.28
CA LEU A 35 -1.93 5.25 0.13
C LEU A 35 -1.70 4.87 -1.34
N VAL A 36 -0.98 3.78 -1.56
CA VAL A 36 -0.83 3.17 -2.88
C VAL A 36 -1.60 1.86 -2.87
N HIS A 37 -2.45 1.69 -3.89
CA HIS A 37 -3.29 0.52 -4.04
C HIS A 37 -3.59 0.28 -5.51
N HIS A 38 -3.39 -0.95 -5.99
CA HIS A 38 -3.49 -1.31 -7.42
C HIS A 38 -2.72 -0.36 -8.34
N GLY A 39 -1.52 0.08 -7.94
CA GLY A 39 -0.72 1.03 -8.73
C GLY A 39 -1.27 2.46 -8.80
N HIS A 40 -2.38 2.77 -8.11
CA HIS A 40 -2.92 4.10 -7.98
C HIS A 40 -2.51 4.74 -6.65
N VAL A 41 -2.24 6.04 -6.67
CA VAL A 41 -1.90 6.83 -5.48
C VAL A 41 -3.12 7.59 -4.98
N TYR A 42 -3.32 7.57 -3.68
CA TYR A 42 -4.43 8.20 -3.00
C TYR A 42 -3.94 9.14 -1.90
N ARG A 43 -4.54 10.32 -1.84
CA ARG A 43 -4.35 11.29 -0.76
C ARG A 43 -5.45 11.14 0.28
N ILE A 44 -5.14 11.50 1.53
CA ILE A 44 -6.16 11.56 2.56
C ILE A 44 -7.12 12.72 2.23
N ASN A 45 -8.41 12.42 2.16
CA ASN A 45 -9.48 13.40 2.01
C ASN A 45 -10.09 13.78 3.36
N ARG A 46 -10.36 12.80 4.23
CA ARG A 46 -10.98 13.03 5.54
C ARG A 46 -10.62 11.92 6.54
N HIS A 47 -10.60 12.28 7.81
CA HIS A 47 -10.55 11.34 8.94
C HIS A 47 -11.89 11.31 9.68
N ARG A 48 -12.35 10.13 10.08
CA ARG A 48 -13.46 9.95 11.04
C ARG A 48 -13.18 8.78 11.97
N GLY A 49 -12.81 9.07 13.20
CA GLY A 49 -12.43 8.04 14.18
C GLY A 49 -11.32 7.14 13.63
N ARG A 50 -11.63 5.85 13.43
CA ARG A 50 -10.69 4.86 12.88
C ARG A 50 -10.67 4.81 11.36
N LEU A 51 -11.59 5.51 10.69
CA LEU A 51 -11.71 5.53 9.24
C LEU A 51 -10.86 6.66 8.65
N ARG A 52 -10.16 6.32 7.58
CA ARG A 52 -9.50 7.28 6.69
C ARG A 52 -10.13 7.16 5.31
N TYR A 53 -10.64 8.28 4.84
CA TYR A 53 -11.20 8.40 3.50
C TYR A 53 -10.11 8.90 2.57
N TRP A 54 -9.90 8.18 1.49
CA TRP A 54 -8.85 8.39 0.52
C TRP A 54 -9.46 8.79 -0.83
N GLU A 55 -8.76 9.66 -1.53
CA GLU A 55 -9.12 10.13 -2.86
C GLU A 55 -7.97 9.90 -3.82
N CYS A 56 -8.25 9.26 -4.97
CA CYS A 56 -7.23 9.07 -6.00
C CYS A 56 -6.73 10.43 -6.51
N VAL A 57 -5.41 10.59 -6.62
CA VAL A 57 -4.81 11.84 -7.14
C VAL A 57 -5.16 12.08 -8.62
N LYS A 58 -5.44 10.99 -9.36
CA LYS A 58 -5.81 11.01 -10.78
C LYS A 58 -7.33 11.10 -11.00
N ARG A 59 -8.14 11.33 -9.96
CA ARG A 59 -9.61 11.40 -10.06
C ARG A 59 -10.13 12.42 -11.08
N ARG A 60 -9.41 13.53 -11.29
CA ARG A 60 -9.79 14.58 -12.26
C ARG A 60 -9.27 14.32 -13.68
N THR A 61 -8.55 13.22 -13.89
CA THR A 61 -8.01 12.83 -15.21
C THR A 61 -8.94 11.82 -15.87
N LYS A 62 -8.78 11.60 -17.19
CA LYS A 62 -9.56 10.61 -17.95
C LYS A 62 -9.16 9.15 -17.67
N LEU A 63 -8.21 8.91 -16.76
CA LEU A 63 -7.75 7.56 -16.41
C LEU A 63 -8.77 6.86 -15.52
N GLN A 64 -9.11 5.61 -15.86
CA GLN A 64 -9.93 4.76 -14.99
C GLN A 64 -9.18 4.55 -13.68
N CYS A 65 -9.75 5.07 -12.58
CA CYS A 65 -9.22 4.89 -11.24
C CYS A 65 -10.37 4.75 -10.25
N HIS A 66 -10.16 3.91 -9.23
CA HIS A 66 -11.11 3.83 -8.13
C HIS A 66 -11.07 5.18 -7.44
N THR A 67 -12.16 5.92 -7.58
CA THR A 67 -12.19 7.34 -7.27
C THR A 67 -11.98 7.54 -5.77
N LYS A 68 -12.61 6.72 -4.92
CA LYS A 68 -12.60 6.75 -3.45
C LYS A 68 -12.15 5.40 -2.89
N LEU A 69 -11.41 5.42 -1.78
CA LEU A 69 -11.14 4.25 -0.94
C LEU A 69 -11.34 4.62 0.52
N THR A 70 -11.70 3.65 1.36
CA THR A 70 -11.79 3.85 2.81
C THR A 70 -10.94 2.79 3.48
N THR A 71 -10.06 3.19 4.39
CA THR A 71 -9.33 2.23 5.23
C THR A 71 -9.75 2.41 6.68
N GLU A 72 -9.93 1.30 7.38
CA GLU A 72 -10.11 1.29 8.83
C GLU A 72 -8.81 0.88 9.52
N TYR A 73 -8.44 1.60 10.58
CA TYR A 73 -7.39 1.19 11.51
C TYR A 73 -7.98 0.26 12.57
N ASN A 74 -7.62 -1.02 12.52
CA ASN A 74 -7.99 -1.96 13.57
C ASN A 74 -7.00 -1.87 14.76
N ARG A 75 -7.45 -2.26 15.96
CA ARG A 75 -6.64 -2.25 17.20
C ARG A 75 -5.32 -3.03 17.07
N HIS A 76 -5.26 -3.98 16.15
CA HIS A 76 -4.08 -4.80 15.83
C HIS A 76 -3.10 -4.07 14.87
N LYS A 77 -3.20 -2.75 14.76
CA LYS A 77 -2.37 -1.88 13.90
C LYS A 77 -2.43 -2.19 12.40
N LYS A 78 -3.34 -3.07 11.96
CA LYS A 78 -3.53 -3.43 10.55
C LYS A 78 -4.59 -2.53 9.91
N HIS A 79 -4.27 -1.95 8.77
CA HIS A 79 -5.22 -1.25 7.92
C HIS A 79 -5.89 -2.23 6.96
N ARG A 80 -7.21 -2.13 6.80
CA ARG A 80 -7.98 -2.90 5.81
C ARG A 80 -8.90 -1.95 5.03
N LEU A 81 -9.13 -2.24 3.75
CA LEU A 81 -10.19 -1.59 3.00
C LEU A 81 -11.55 -2.01 3.54
N VAL A 82 -12.44 -1.04 3.69
CA VAL A 82 -13.83 -1.24 4.14
C VAL A 82 -14.82 -0.74 3.12
#